data_AF-A0A5A7NEI8-F1
#
_entry.id   AF-A0A5A7NEI8-F1
#
_cell.length_a   1.000
_cell.length_b   1.000
_cell.length_c   1.000
_cell.angle_alpha   90.00
_cell.angle_beta   90.00
_cell.angle_gamma   90.00
#
_symmetry.space_group_name_H-M   'P 1'
#
loop_
_entity.id
_entity.type
_entity.pdbx_description
1 polymer ?
#
loop_
_entity_poly.entity_id
_entity_poly.type
_entity_poly.pdbx_seq_one_letter_code
_entity_poly.pdbx_strand_id
1 'polypeptide(L)'
;MLNAVLFIICVLIWGSTWYAIKFQFGIVPIEWSVAYRFFLAAILLLGWCIITRRRLRFSWSDHAVFAGLGALLFCLNYVLLYWGTSYLTSGLVAVIFSMMSLANQVNGALLLRIRIEPKVLVGALCGLSGLGLIFAPEFAKISGNDGLVAGIVLCLLGTLSASFGNTLAATERGKNFPLFAFNGYAMLYGSA
;
A
#
# COMPACT_ATOMS: atom_id res chain seq x y z
N MET A 1 -13.92 18.29 13.74
CA MET A 1 -13.50 17.44 14.88
C MET A 1 -13.43 15.96 14.53
N LEU A 2 -14.47 15.36 13.93
CA LEU A 2 -14.45 13.94 13.51
C LEU A 2 -13.28 13.58 12.57
N ASN A 3 -12.97 14.44 11.59
CA ASN A 3 -11.86 14.19 10.64
C ASN A 3 -10.49 14.11 11.31
N ALA A 4 -10.26 14.91 12.37
CA ALA A 4 -8.99 14.88 13.10
C ALA A 4 -8.82 13.55 13.87
N VAL A 5 -9.90 13.06 14.47
CA VAL A 5 -9.90 11.76 15.17
C VAL A 5 -9.68 10.62 14.18
N LEU A 6 -10.40 10.60 13.05
CA LEU A 6 -10.21 9.59 12.00
C LEU A 6 -8.79 9.62 11.44
N PHE A 7 -8.22 10.81 11.27
CA PHE A 7 -6.84 10.97 10.83
C PHE A 7 -5.83 10.42 11.85
N ILE A 8 -5.99 10.75 13.14
CA ILE A 8 -5.12 10.24 14.22
C ILE A 8 -5.18 8.70 14.27
N ILE A 9 -6.38 8.12 14.21
CA ILE A 9 -6.56 6.66 14.19
C ILE A 9 -5.85 6.06 12.97
N CYS A 10 -6.03 6.65 11.79
CA CYS A 10 -5.38 6.20 10.56
C CYS A 10 -3.84 6.24 10.70
N VAL A 11 -3.29 7.34 11.21
CA VAL A 11 -1.85 7.50 11.43
C VAL A 11 -1.31 6.47 12.42
N LEU A 12 -2.01 6.21 13.53
CA LEU A 12 -1.58 5.22 14.53
C LEU A 12 -1.61 3.80 13.96
N ILE A 13 -2.69 3.43 13.25
CA ILE A 13 -2.81 2.10 12.64
C ILE A 13 -1.73 1.89 11.57
N TRP A 14 -1.60 2.82 10.61
CA TRP A 14 -0.66 2.67 9.51
C TRP A 14 0.80 2.82 9.95
N GLY A 15 1.09 3.74 10.88
CA GLY A 15 2.44 3.93 11.41
C GLY A 15 2.94 2.72 12.21
N SER A 16 2.08 2.13 13.05
CA SER A 16 2.43 0.93 13.83
C SER A 16 2.47 -0.35 13.01
N THR A 17 1.85 -0.38 11.82
CA THR A 17 1.80 -1.57 10.97
C THR A 17 3.20 -2.11 10.63
N TRP A 18 4.16 -1.25 10.27
CA TRP A 18 5.53 -1.70 9.94
C TRP A 18 6.24 -2.37 11.10
N TYR A 19 5.98 -1.91 12.31
CA TYR A 19 6.50 -2.53 13.52
C TYR A 19 5.79 -3.86 13.80
N ALA A 20 4.46 -3.91 13.67
CA ALA A 20 3.67 -5.12 13.86
C ALA A 20 4.05 -6.24 12.87
N ILE A 21 4.36 -5.89 11.62
CA ILE A 21 4.80 -6.82 10.58
C ILE A 21 6.06 -7.59 11.00
N LYS A 22 6.96 -6.98 11.77
CA LYS A 22 8.15 -7.67 12.29
C LYS A 22 7.81 -8.88 13.16
N PHE A 23 6.67 -8.87 13.83
CA PHE A 23 6.21 -10.02 14.63
C PHE A 23 5.55 -11.12 13.81
N GLN A 24 5.31 -10.90 12.51
CA GLN A 24 4.77 -11.92 11.60
C GLN A 24 5.88 -12.78 10.99
N PHE A 25 7.15 -12.38 11.11
CA PHE A 25 8.27 -13.24 10.71
C PHE A 25 8.41 -14.39 11.71
N GLY A 26 8.49 -15.62 11.21
CA GLY A 26 8.58 -16.80 12.06
C GLY A 26 8.30 -18.08 11.27
N ILE A 27 7.38 -18.90 11.80
CA ILE A 27 7.12 -20.26 11.31
C ILE A 27 6.37 -20.28 9.97
N VAL A 28 5.53 -19.27 9.72
CA VAL A 28 4.70 -19.19 8.51
C VAL A 28 5.42 -18.34 7.46
N PRO A 29 5.51 -18.79 6.20
CA PRO A 29 6.05 -17.95 5.14
C PRO A 29 5.28 -16.64 5.03
N ILE A 30 6.01 -15.58 4.70
CA ILE A 30 5.52 -14.20 4.62
C ILE A 30 4.29 -14.08 3.73
N GLU A 31 4.29 -14.79 2.62
CA GLU A 31 3.26 -14.77 1.57
C GLU A 31 1.93 -15.28 2.15
N TRP A 32 1.98 -16.35 2.94
CA TRP A 32 0.80 -16.91 3.61
C TRP A 32 0.26 -16.01 4.70
N SER A 33 1.14 -15.32 5.43
CA SER A 33 0.71 -14.35 6.46
C SER A 33 -0.07 -13.19 5.83
N VAL A 34 0.38 -12.71 4.67
CA VAL A 34 -0.33 -11.68 3.87
C VAL A 34 -1.66 -12.24 3.35
N ALA A 35 -1.66 -13.45 2.79
CA ALA A 35 -2.86 -14.10 2.28
C ALA A 35 -3.94 -14.28 3.37
N TYR A 36 -3.59 -14.84 4.54
CA TYR A 36 -4.54 -15.02 5.64
C TYR A 36 -5.12 -13.71 6.15
N ARG A 37 -4.29 -12.66 6.24
CA ARG A 37 -4.73 -11.33 6.69
C ARG A 37 -5.79 -10.76 5.74
N PHE A 38 -5.52 -10.79 4.43
CA PHE A 38 -6.45 -10.22 3.45
C PHE A 38 -7.66 -11.11 3.19
N PHE A 39 -7.51 -12.43 3.28
CA PHE A 39 -8.63 -13.36 3.21
C PHE A 39 -9.61 -13.14 4.38
N LEU A 40 -9.09 -13.02 5.61
CA LEU A 40 -9.93 -12.72 6.78
C LEU A 40 -10.62 -11.36 6.64
N ALA A 41 -9.88 -10.33 6.20
CA ALA A 41 -10.47 -9.00 5.95
C ALA A 41 -11.56 -9.04 4.86
N ALA A 42 -11.36 -9.82 3.79
CA ALA A 42 -12.33 -10.01 2.73
C ALA A 42 -13.62 -10.66 3.25
N ILE A 43 -13.51 -11.73 4.07
CA ILE A 43 -14.66 -12.38 4.70
C ILE A 43 -15.44 -11.38 5.57
N LEU A 44 -14.74 -10.59 6.39
CA LEU A 44 -15.39 -9.61 7.27
C LEU A 44 -16.11 -8.52 6.47
N LEU A 45 -15.48 -7.97 5.42
CA LEU A 45 -16.06 -6.90 4.60
C LEU A 45 -17.22 -7.40 3.73
N LEU A 46 -17.07 -8.56 3.09
CA LEU A 46 -18.12 -9.14 2.27
C LEU A 46 -19.28 -9.65 3.13
N GLY A 47 -18.98 -10.26 4.29
CA GLY A 47 -19.97 -10.64 5.29
C GLY A 47 -20.76 -9.43 5.81
N TRP A 48 -20.07 -8.32 6.10
CA TRP A 48 -20.72 -7.05 6.45
C TRP A 48 -21.65 -6.54 5.34
N CYS A 49 -21.24 -6.65 4.07
CA CYS A 49 -22.08 -6.28 2.94
C CYS A 49 -23.33 -7.17 2.82
N ILE A 50 -23.21 -8.48 3.09
CA ILE A 50 -24.35 -9.41 3.11
C ILE A 50 -25.34 -9.01 4.22
N ILE A 51 -24.84 -8.81 5.46
CA ILE A 51 -25.66 -8.47 6.62
C ILE A 51 -26.37 -7.12 6.42
N THR A 52 -25.67 -6.13 5.86
CA THR A 52 -26.22 -4.80 5.58
C THR A 52 -26.96 -4.71 4.25
N ARG A 53 -27.18 -5.83 3.56
CA ARG A 53 -27.87 -5.94 2.26
C ARG A 53 -27.33 -4.98 1.19
N ARG A 54 -26.02 -4.75 1.18
CA ARG A 54 -25.35 -3.94 0.16
C ARG A 54 -25.27 -4.70 -1.16
N ARG A 55 -25.19 -3.95 -2.27
CA ARG A 55 -25.05 -4.53 -3.61
C ARG A 55 -23.73 -5.29 -3.73
N LEU A 56 -23.82 -6.60 -3.99
CA LEU A 56 -22.69 -7.50 -4.25
C LEU A 56 -22.70 -8.09 -5.67
N ARG A 57 -23.65 -7.68 -6.51
CA ARG A 57 -23.76 -8.14 -7.90
C ARG A 57 -23.04 -7.16 -8.83
N PHE A 58 -21.96 -7.62 -9.43
CA PHE A 58 -21.10 -6.89 -10.34
C PHE A 58 -20.90 -7.68 -11.64
N SER A 59 -20.52 -6.99 -12.72
CA SER A 59 -20.21 -7.64 -14.00
C SER A 59 -18.82 -8.29 -13.97
N TRP A 60 -18.55 -9.25 -14.87
CA TRP A 60 -17.21 -9.82 -15.03
C TRP A 60 -16.13 -8.76 -15.27
N SER A 61 -16.48 -7.70 -16.00
CA SER A 61 -15.56 -6.60 -16.24
C SER A 61 -15.23 -5.77 -14.98
N ASP A 62 -16.13 -5.73 -14.00
CA ASP A 62 -15.88 -5.09 -12.70
C ASP A 62 -14.97 -5.95 -11.85
N HIS A 63 -15.15 -7.27 -11.89
CA HIS A 63 -14.27 -8.23 -11.23
C HIS A 63 -12.82 -8.14 -11.74
N ALA A 64 -12.60 -7.80 -13.02
CA ALA A 64 -11.27 -7.52 -13.53
C ALA A 64 -10.62 -6.29 -12.86
N VAL A 65 -11.39 -5.23 -12.56
CA VAL A 65 -10.90 -4.06 -11.81
C VAL A 65 -10.61 -4.44 -10.36
N PHE A 66 -11.47 -5.25 -9.74
CA PHE A 66 -11.26 -5.74 -8.38
C PHE A 66 -10.00 -6.60 -8.28
N ALA A 67 -9.79 -7.50 -9.24
CA ALA A 67 -8.60 -8.33 -9.32
C ALA A 67 -7.34 -7.50 -9.58
N GLY A 68 -7.41 -6.48 -10.46
CA GLY A 68 -6.30 -5.55 -10.68
C GLY A 68 -5.92 -4.78 -9.41
N LEU A 69 -6.91 -4.30 -8.66
CA LEU A 69 -6.67 -3.66 -7.36
C LEU A 69 -6.09 -4.67 -6.36
N GLY A 70 -6.65 -5.88 -6.30
CA GLY A 70 -6.17 -6.99 -5.47
C GLY A 70 -4.71 -7.32 -5.70
N ALA A 71 -4.35 -7.55 -6.95
CA ALA A 71 -2.98 -7.87 -7.36
C ALA A 71 -2.01 -6.74 -7.01
N LEU A 72 -2.35 -5.48 -7.33
CA LEU A 72 -1.43 -4.35 -7.17
C LEU A 72 -1.30 -3.87 -5.73
N LEU A 73 -2.41 -3.79 -4.99
CA LEU A 73 -2.48 -3.14 -3.68
C LEU A 73 -2.46 -4.13 -2.52
N PHE A 74 -3.06 -5.31 -2.67
CA PHE A 74 -3.21 -6.28 -1.58
C PHE A 74 -2.32 -7.52 -1.71
N CYS A 75 -1.72 -7.77 -2.88
CA CYS A 75 -0.80 -8.89 -3.10
C CYS A 75 0.64 -8.42 -3.36
N LEU A 76 0.94 -8.00 -4.59
CA LEU A 76 2.29 -7.71 -5.07
C LEU A 76 3.00 -6.65 -4.21
N ASN A 77 2.29 -5.58 -3.85
CA ASN A 77 2.82 -4.55 -2.96
C ASN A 77 3.33 -5.13 -1.64
N TYR A 78 2.51 -5.92 -0.96
CA TYR A 78 2.82 -6.44 0.37
C TYR A 78 3.92 -7.50 0.32
N VAL A 79 3.89 -8.40 -0.67
CA VAL A 79 4.95 -9.42 -0.85
C VAL A 79 6.31 -8.74 -1.05
N LEU A 80 6.39 -7.76 -1.97
CA LEU A 80 7.63 -7.02 -2.23
C LEU A 80 8.12 -6.25 -1.00
N LEU A 81 7.20 -5.60 -0.28
CA LEU A 81 7.56 -4.85 0.92
C LEU A 81 8.02 -5.75 2.06
N TYR A 82 7.40 -6.91 2.26
CA TYR A 82 7.82 -7.84 3.31
C TYR A 82 9.17 -8.45 3.00
N TRP A 83 9.43 -8.83 1.74
CA TRP A 83 10.76 -9.26 1.32
C TRP A 83 11.80 -8.15 1.51
N GLY A 84 11.47 -6.90 1.16
CA GLY A 84 12.33 -5.75 1.43
C GLY A 84 12.58 -5.51 2.93
N THR A 85 11.57 -5.79 3.77
CA THR A 85 11.68 -5.68 5.24
C THR A 85 12.63 -6.72 5.84
N SER A 86 12.92 -7.83 5.13
CA SER A 86 13.96 -8.78 5.55
C SER A 86 15.38 -8.19 5.46
N TYR A 87 15.59 -7.18 4.60
CA TYR A 87 16.87 -6.53 4.40
C TYR A 87 16.98 -5.16 5.08
N LEU A 88 15.84 -4.51 5.33
CA LEU A 88 15.77 -3.13 5.80
C LEU A 88 15.15 -3.04 7.20
N THR A 89 15.57 -2.04 7.97
CA THR A 89 14.87 -1.75 9.23
C THR A 89 13.47 -1.21 8.94
N SER A 90 12.53 -1.42 9.88
CA SER A 90 11.13 -0.96 9.75
C SER A 90 11.02 0.56 9.55
N GLY A 91 11.98 1.33 10.10
CA GLY A 91 12.07 2.77 9.86
C GLY A 91 12.36 3.06 8.39
N LEU A 92 13.33 2.35 7.80
CA LEU A 92 13.68 2.54 6.40
C LEU A 92 12.51 2.20 5.45
N VAL A 93 11.85 1.07 5.70
CA VAL A 93 10.67 0.65 4.93
C VAL A 93 9.56 1.70 5.01
N ALA A 94 9.28 2.25 6.20
CA ALA A 94 8.24 3.25 6.38
C ALA A 94 8.51 4.53 5.57
N VAL A 95 9.76 4.99 5.50
CA VAL A 95 10.08 6.19 4.72
C VAL A 95 10.03 5.92 3.21
N ILE A 96 10.54 4.77 2.74
CA ILE A 96 10.39 4.38 1.33
C ILE A 96 8.90 4.28 0.95
N PHE A 97 8.07 3.72 1.83
CA PHE A 97 6.63 3.64 1.60
C PHE A 97 5.94 5.01 1.62
N SER A 98 6.46 5.99 2.37
CA SER A 98 5.93 7.37 2.33
C SER A 98 6.06 8.01 0.94
N MET A 99 7.00 7.54 0.11
CA MET A 99 7.12 7.94 -1.30
C MET A 99 5.90 7.55 -2.14
N MET A 100 5.04 6.64 -1.65
CA MET A 100 3.75 6.32 -2.28
C MET A 100 2.90 7.57 -2.50
N SER A 101 2.95 8.55 -1.59
CA SER A 101 2.21 9.82 -1.75
C SER A 101 2.66 10.57 -3.01
N LEU A 102 3.96 10.60 -3.27
CA LEU A 102 4.55 11.25 -4.44
C LEU A 102 4.23 10.47 -5.71
N ALA A 103 4.39 9.15 -5.66
CA ALA A 103 4.02 8.26 -6.75
C ALA A 103 2.53 8.42 -7.11
N ASN A 104 1.63 8.54 -6.12
CA ASN A 104 0.20 8.75 -6.34
C ASN A 104 -0.08 10.07 -7.05
N GLN A 105 0.64 11.14 -6.72
CA GLN A 105 0.47 12.44 -7.36
C GLN A 105 0.96 12.42 -8.81
N VAL A 106 2.13 11.82 -9.05
CA VAL A 106 2.69 11.65 -10.39
C VAL A 106 1.77 10.78 -11.25
N ASN A 107 1.35 9.63 -10.72
CA ASN A 107 0.40 8.74 -11.41
C ASN A 107 -0.96 9.42 -11.64
N GLY A 108 -1.46 10.17 -10.67
CA GLY A 108 -2.68 10.96 -10.83
C GLY A 108 -2.57 12.02 -11.94
N ALA A 109 -1.40 12.65 -12.08
CA ALA A 109 -1.17 13.61 -13.14
C ALA A 109 -1.02 12.96 -14.52
N LEU A 110 -0.26 11.86 -14.61
CA LEU A 110 0.01 11.18 -15.87
C LEU A 110 -1.20 10.38 -16.38
N LEU A 111 -1.84 9.61 -15.50
CA LEU A 111 -2.89 8.66 -15.87
C LEU A 111 -4.29 9.26 -15.75
N LEU A 112 -4.53 10.13 -14.77
CA LEU A 112 -5.84 10.73 -14.50
C LEU A 112 -5.93 12.19 -14.92
N ARG A 113 -4.84 12.77 -15.47
CA ARG A 113 -4.75 14.18 -15.89
C ARG A 113 -5.11 15.17 -14.78
N ILE A 114 -4.88 14.79 -13.53
CA ILE A 114 -5.10 15.65 -12.36
C ILE A 114 -3.96 16.67 -12.27
N ARG A 115 -4.30 17.94 -12.07
CA ARG A 115 -3.28 19.00 -11.98
C ARG A 115 -2.49 18.86 -10.69
N ILE A 116 -1.16 18.82 -10.78
CA ILE A 116 -0.28 18.85 -9.60
C ILE A 116 -0.20 20.28 -9.08
N GLU A 117 -0.58 20.48 -7.82
CA GLU A 117 -0.41 21.78 -7.16
C GLU A 117 1.07 22.03 -6.79
N PRO A 118 1.60 23.25 -6.96
CA PRO A 118 2.99 23.55 -6.61
C PRO A 118 3.34 23.26 -5.13
N LYS A 119 2.38 23.44 -4.22
CA LYS A 119 2.54 23.14 -2.78
C LYS A 119 2.88 21.67 -2.54
N VAL A 120 2.32 20.80 -3.37
CA VAL A 120 2.53 19.36 -3.31
C VAL A 120 3.95 19.00 -3.73
N LEU A 121 4.49 19.69 -4.75
CA LEU A 121 5.88 19.53 -5.19
C LEU A 121 6.89 19.96 -4.12
N VAL A 122 6.60 21.05 -3.40
CA VAL A 122 7.42 21.48 -2.25
C VAL A 122 7.39 20.44 -1.14
N GLY A 123 6.20 19.92 -0.79
CA GLY A 123 6.07 18.81 0.17
C GLY A 123 6.85 17.56 -0.25
N ALA A 124 6.87 17.26 -1.55
CA ALA A 124 7.64 16.17 -2.14
C ALA A 124 9.15 16.33 -1.95
N LEU A 125 9.67 17.50 -2.29
CA LEU A 125 11.09 17.81 -2.13
C LEU A 125 11.51 17.77 -0.65
N CYS A 126 10.70 18.33 0.25
CA CYS A 126 10.95 18.24 1.68
C CYS A 126 10.96 16.79 2.18
N GLY A 127 10.00 15.96 1.72
CA GLY A 127 9.93 14.54 2.08
C GLY A 127 11.13 13.73 1.58
N LEU A 128 11.53 13.93 0.31
CA LEU A 128 12.72 13.33 -0.29
C LEU A 128 14.01 13.75 0.44
N SER A 129 14.08 15.02 0.84
CA SER A 129 15.23 15.55 1.61
C SER A 129 15.29 14.93 3.00
N GLY A 130 14.15 14.84 3.70
CA GLY A 130 14.05 14.16 5.00
C GLY A 130 14.44 12.69 4.93
N LEU A 131 14.02 11.99 3.86
CA LEU A 131 14.44 10.62 3.56
C LEU A 131 15.97 10.54 3.39
N GLY A 132 16.57 11.41 2.57
CA GLY A 132 18.02 11.46 2.39
C GLY A 132 18.78 11.68 3.70
N LEU A 133 18.29 12.58 4.56
CA LEU A 133 18.91 12.87 5.86
C LEU A 133 18.80 11.72 6.87
N ILE A 134 17.64 11.08 6.98
CA ILE A 134 17.43 9.94 7.89
C ILE A 134 18.36 8.78 7.53
N PHE A 135 18.66 8.59 6.24
CA PHE A 135 19.38 7.43 5.74
C PHE A 135 20.85 7.71 5.41
N ALA A 136 21.29 8.96 5.45
CA ALA A 136 22.69 9.32 5.24
C ALA A 136 23.67 8.49 6.10
N PRO A 137 23.39 8.17 7.40
CA PRO A 137 24.25 7.32 8.21
C PRO A 137 24.28 5.86 7.74
N GLU A 138 23.16 5.34 7.26
CA GLU A 138 23.01 3.99 6.72
C GLU A 138 23.77 3.85 5.39
N PHE A 139 23.74 4.89 4.55
CA PHE A 139 24.55 4.93 3.32
C PHE A 139 26.06 5.00 3.62
N ALA A 140 26.46 5.67 4.70
CA ALA A 140 27.87 5.74 5.11
C ALA A 140 28.42 4.41 5.67
N LYS A 141 27.55 3.49 6.11
CA LYS A 141 27.91 2.13 6.55
C LYS A 141 28.01 1.12 5.40
N ILE A 142 27.81 1.56 4.15
CA ILE A 142 27.86 0.69 2.97
C ILE A 142 29.30 0.26 2.70
N SER A 143 29.66 -0.87 3.29
CA SER A 143 30.78 -1.70 2.89
C SER A 143 30.20 -2.98 2.29
N GLY A 144 29.93 -2.96 0.97
CA GLY A 144 29.75 -4.16 0.15
C GLY A 144 28.54 -5.07 0.43
N ASN A 145 27.42 -4.57 0.96
CA ASN A 145 26.24 -5.41 1.24
C ASN A 145 25.18 -5.33 0.12
N ASP A 146 25.18 -6.30 -0.79
CA ASP A 146 24.20 -6.46 -1.88
C ASP A 146 22.75 -6.52 -1.39
N GLY A 147 22.52 -6.99 -0.16
CA GLY A 147 21.19 -7.13 0.42
C GLY A 147 20.46 -5.80 0.65
N LEU A 148 21.17 -4.71 0.96
CA LEU A 148 20.55 -3.42 1.24
C LEU A 148 19.95 -2.79 -0.03
N VAL A 149 20.69 -2.86 -1.15
CA VAL A 149 20.21 -2.38 -2.46
C VAL A 149 19.00 -3.18 -2.91
N ALA A 150 19.05 -4.51 -2.78
CA ALA A 150 17.92 -5.38 -3.09
C ALA A 150 16.68 -5.00 -2.26
N GLY A 151 16.85 -4.78 -0.95
CA GLY A 151 15.77 -4.32 -0.06
C GLY A 151 15.14 -3.00 -0.49
N ILE A 152 15.96 -2.00 -0.85
CA ILE A 152 15.48 -0.69 -1.32
C ILE A 152 14.69 -0.84 -2.62
N VAL A 153 15.22 -1.60 -3.59
CA VAL A 153 14.55 -1.84 -4.87
C VAL A 153 13.22 -2.55 -4.68
N LEU A 154 13.18 -3.60 -3.85
CA LEU A 154 11.95 -4.33 -3.52
C LEU A 154 10.90 -3.41 -2.87
N CYS A 155 11.29 -2.61 -1.88
CA CYS A 155 10.37 -1.67 -1.25
C CYS A 155 9.88 -0.58 -2.21
N LEU A 156 10.74 -0.07 -3.09
CA LEU A 156 10.34 0.91 -4.12
C LEU A 156 9.36 0.30 -5.13
N LEU A 157 9.63 -0.90 -5.64
CA LEU A 157 8.73 -1.60 -6.55
C LEU A 157 7.39 -1.91 -5.88
N GLY A 158 7.41 -2.32 -4.62
CA GLY A 158 6.22 -2.48 -3.80
C GLY A 158 5.43 -1.17 -3.73
N THR A 159 6.07 -0.08 -3.31
CA THR A 159 5.47 1.27 -3.23
C THR A 159 4.85 1.71 -4.55
N LEU A 160 5.53 1.48 -5.68
CA LEU A 160 5.00 1.78 -7.01
C LEU A 160 3.78 0.92 -7.35
N SER A 161 3.81 -0.38 -7.03
CA SER A 161 2.67 -1.28 -7.20
C SER A 161 1.44 -0.77 -6.44
N ALA A 162 1.60 -0.41 -5.16
CA ALA A 162 0.50 0.17 -4.39
C ALA A 162 0.02 1.50 -4.99
N SER A 163 0.92 2.31 -5.53
CA SER A 163 0.53 3.57 -6.16
C SER A 163 -0.31 3.35 -7.42
N PHE A 164 0.03 2.37 -8.26
CA PHE A 164 -0.81 2.00 -9.39
C PHE A 164 -2.17 1.46 -8.94
N GLY A 165 -2.21 0.65 -7.88
CA GLY A 165 -3.46 0.20 -7.26
C GLY A 165 -4.33 1.37 -6.79
N ASN A 166 -3.76 2.34 -6.07
CA ASN A 166 -4.45 3.56 -5.65
C ASN A 166 -4.96 4.37 -6.86
N THR A 167 -4.18 4.42 -7.93
CA THR A 167 -4.56 5.14 -9.16
C THR A 167 -5.74 4.46 -9.85
N LEU A 168 -5.73 3.11 -9.92
CA LEU A 168 -6.86 2.32 -10.42
C LEU A 168 -8.13 2.59 -9.61
N ALA A 169 -8.02 2.61 -8.28
CA ALA A 169 -9.15 2.96 -7.40
C ALA A 169 -9.63 4.41 -7.58
N ALA A 170 -8.74 5.33 -7.95
CA ALA A 170 -9.04 6.74 -8.19
C ALA A 170 -9.62 7.05 -9.58
N THR A 171 -9.65 6.09 -10.50
CA THR A 171 -10.36 6.22 -11.79
C THR A 171 -11.86 6.47 -11.57
N GLU A 172 -12.55 7.03 -12.58
CA GLU A 172 -14.00 7.22 -12.52
C GLU A 172 -14.75 5.92 -12.21
N ARG A 173 -14.31 4.82 -12.84
CA ARG A 173 -14.86 3.50 -12.62
C ARG A 173 -14.64 3.02 -11.18
N GLY A 174 -13.42 3.18 -10.65
CA GLY A 174 -13.08 2.83 -9.27
C GLY A 174 -13.93 3.58 -8.24
N LYS A 175 -14.14 4.89 -8.45
CA LYS A 175 -14.95 5.76 -7.58
C LYS A 175 -16.43 5.40 -7.53
N ASN A 176 -16.96 4.75 -8.57
CA ASN A 176 -18.37 4.36 -8.65
C ASN A 176 -18.71 3.09 -7.86
N PHE A 177 -17.70 2.31 -7.43
CA PHE A 177 -17.96 1.08 -6.69
C PHE A 177 -18.24 1.35 -5.20
N PRO A 178 -19.16 0.60 -4.57
CA PRO A 178 -19.37 0.68 -3.12
C PRO A 178 -18.10 0.30 -2.36
N LEU A 179 -17.59 1.20 -1.51
CA LEU A 179 -16.27 1.08 -0.87
C LEU A 179 -16.02 -0.29 -0.20
N PHE A 180 -16.98 -0.79 0.59
CA PHE A 180 -16.84 -2.06 1.31
C PHE A 180 -16.81 -3.27 0.36
N ALA A 181 -17.65 -3.26 -0.69
CA ALA A 181 -17.69 -4.35 -1.65
C ALA A 181 -16.44 -4.35 -2.54
N PHE A 182 -16.01 -3.17 -2.98
CA PHE A 182 -14.81 -3.00 -3.81
C PHE A 182 -13.56 -3.51 -3.09
N ASN A 183 -13.33 -3.05 -1.85
CA ASN A 183 -12.20 -3.52 -1.06
C ASN A 183 -12.35 -4.99 -0.66
N GLY A 184 -13.57 -5.46 -0.35
CA GLY A 184 -13.81 -6.87 -0.01
C GLY A 184 -13.43 -7.82 -1.15
N TYR A 185 -13.88 -7.55 -2.39
CA TYR A 185 -13.50 -8.36 -3.55
C TYR A 185 -12.02 -8.20 -3.92
N ALA A 186 -11.46 -7.00 -3.83
CA ALA A 186 -10.05 -6.78 -4.12
C ALA A 186 -9.15 -7.53 -3.14
N MET A 187 -9.46 -7.53 -1.84
CA MET A 187 -8.74 -8.31 -0.83
C MET A 187 -8.94 -9.82 -1.04
N LEU A 188 -10.14 -10.25 -1.44
CA LEU A 188 -10.39 -11.66 -1.77
C LEU A 188 -9.51 -12.12 -2.94
N TYR A 189 -9.47 -11.35 -4.03
CA TYR A 189 -8.62 -11.69 -5.17
C TYR A 189 -7.13 -11.53 -4.88
N GLY A 190 -6.73 -10.58 -4.04
CA GLY A 190 -5.35 -10.42 -3.62
C GLY A 190 -4.84 -11.50 -2.67
N SER A 191 -5.73 -12.30 -2.08
CA SER A 191 -5.39 -13.40 -1.16
C SER A 191 -5.48 -14.80 -1.78
N ALA A 192 -5.89 -14.88 -3.05
CA ALA A 192 -5.93 -16.11 -3.85
C ALA A 192 -4.59 -16.35 -4.56
#